data_AF-A0A7G7BFJ4-F1
#
_entry.id   AF-A0A7G7BFJ4-F1
#
_cell.length_a   1.000
_cell.length_b   1.000
_cell.length_c   1.000
_cell.angle_alpha   90.00
_cell.angle_beta   90.00
_cell.angle_gamma   90.00
#
_symmetry.space_group_name_H-M   'P 1'
#
loop_
_entity.id
_entity.type
_entity.pdbx_description
1 polymer ?
#
loop_
_entity_poly.entity_id
_entity_poly.type
_entity_poly.pdbx_seq_one_letter_code
_entity_poly.pdbx_strand_id
1 'polypeptide(L)'
;MADIEPYENALDAIPGAHPYSRSSRYHDAEIGVHRMADGTEVRYAKRRLLPPLSEAATAAEESAPHTVSSGDRPDLLAQRYFGDPGQWWQIADANPVLDPQELTEEAGRTIAIPHAGGFPGPGARYA
;
A
#
# COMPACT_ATOMS: atom_id res chain seq x y z
N MET A 1 12.96 -28.09 -1.73
CA MET A 1 12.28 -26.79 -1.84
C MET A 1 11.52 -26.62 -0.55
N ALA A 2 11.70 -25.49 0.15
CA ALA A 2 10.95 -25.24 1.38
C ALA A 2 9.54 -24.81 0.99
N ASP A 3 8.54 -25.57 1.41
CA ASP A 3 7.13 -25.27 1.14
C ASP A 3 6.69 -24.05 1.96
N ILE A 4 5.98 -23.13 1.32
CA ILE A 4 5.35 -21.98 1.96
C ILE A 4 3.95 -22.42 2.33
N GLU A 5 3.73 -22.69 3.61
CA GLU A 5 2.40 -23.04 4.12
C GLU A 5 1.57 -21.76 4.37
N PRO A 6 0.30 -21.73 3.95
CA PRO A 6 -0.61 -20.66 4.34
C PRO A 6 -0.84 -20.71 5.85
N TYR A 7 -0.82 -19.54 6.48
CA TYR A 7 -0.99 -19.40 7.91
C TYR A 7 -2.48 -19.50 8.30
N GLU A 8 -2.80 -20.34 9.29
CA GLU A 8 -4.08 -20.26 10.02
C GLU A 8 -3.85 -19.50 11.34
N ASN A 9 -4.41 -18.29 11.45
CA ASN A 9 -4.35 -17.46 12.65
C ASN A 9 -5.55 -17.75 13.57
N ALA A 10 -5.33 -17.79 14.89
CA ALA A 10 -6.43 -17.72 15.86
C ALA A 10 -7.26 -16.43 15.71
N LEU A 11 -6.65 -15.36 15.17
CA LEU A 11 -7.33 -14.14 14.78
C LEU A 11 -8.10 -14.24 13.45
N ASP A 12 -7.81 -15.21 12.58
CA ASP A 12 -8.60 -15.42 11.35
C ASP A 12 -10.01 -15.91 11.67
N ALA A 13 -10.17 -16.57 12.82
CA ALA A 13 -11.46 -16.93 13.40
C ALA A 13 -12.24 -15.72 13.95
N ILE A 14 -11.59 -14.57 14.13
CA ILE A 14 -12.22 -13.29 14.46
C ILE A 14 -12.37 -12.50 13.16
N PRO A 15 -13.60 -12.35 12.62
CA PRO A 15 -13.81 -11.61 11.38
C PRO A 15 -13.17 -10.21 11.43
N GLY A 16 -12.13 -9.98 10.61
CA GLY A 16 -11.47 -8.70 10.44
C GLY A 16 -10.18 -8.45 11.25
N ALA A 17 -9.58 -9.45 11.88
CA ALA A 17 -8.33 -9.28 12.62
C ALA A 17 -7.08 -9.57 11.74
N HIS A 18 -6.58 -8.52 11.09
CA HIS A 18 -5.30 -8.52 10.36
C HIS A 18 -4.15 -8.03 11.27
N PRO A 19 -2.91 -8.54 11.17
CA PRO A 19 -1.79 -8.04 11.99
C PRO A 19 -1.43 -6.57 11.73
N TYR A 20 -1.91 -5.99 10.64
CA TYR A 20 -1.76 -4.57 10.31
C TYR A 20 -3.09 -3.84 10.46
N SER A 21 -3.06 -2.56 10.82
CA SER A 21 -4.26 -1.70 10.88
C SER A 21 -4.87 -1.50 9.49
N ARG A 22 -6.17 -1.16 9.42
CA ARG A 22 -6.88 -0.85 8.15
C ARG A 22 -6.25 0.27 7.31
N SER A 23 -5.55 1.20 7.95
CA SER A 23 -4.84 2.29 7.26
C SER A 23 -3.46 1.88 6.72
N SER A 24 -2.98 0.69 7.07
CA SER A 24 -1.66 0.20 6.66
C SER A 24 -1.66 -0.25 5.20
N ARG A 25 -0.57 0.05 4.50
CA ARG A 25 -0.28 -0.46 3.16
C ARG A 25 -0.40 -1.99 3.05
N TYR A 26 -0.10 -2.69 4.13
CA TYR A 26 -0.05 -4.15 4.17
C TYR A 26 -1.33 -4.77 4.76
N HIS A 27 -2.40 -3.99 5.00
CA HIS A 27 -3.64 -4.52 5.56
C HIS A 27 -4.26 -5.65 4.74
N ASP A 28 -4.21 -5.56 3.41
CA ASP A 28 -4.80 -6.56 2.52
C ASP A 28 -3.76 -7.56 1.99
N ALA A 29 -2.52 -7.51 2.50
CA ALA A 29 -1.46 -8.42 2.07
C ALA A 29 -1.62 -9.79 2.75
N GLU A 30 -1.61 -10.86 1.95
CA GLU A 30 -1.62 -12.22 2.49
C GLU A 30 -0.39 -12.44 3.40
N ILE A 31 -0.59 -13.11 4.55
CA ILE A 31 0.46 -13.44 5.50
C ILE A 31 0.93 -14.88 5.27
N GLY A 32 2.22 -15.05 4.96
CA GLY A 32 2.86 -16.36 4.84
C GLY A 32 3.64 -16.73 6.11
N VAL A 33 3.92 -18.03 6.28
CA VAL A 33 4.80 -18.55 7.34
C VAL A 33 5.98 -19.27 6.70
N HIS A 34 7.18 -18.93 7.15
CA HIS A 34 8.40 -19.67 6.85
C HIS A 34 8.83 -20.46 8.09
N ARG A 35 8.89 -21.79 7.96
CA ARG A 35 9.37 -22.67 9.02
C ARG A 35 10.87 -22.91 8.89
N MET A 36 11.61 -22.50 9.92
CA MET A 36 13.06 -22.69 10.04
C MET A 36 13.39 -24.15 10.38
N ALA A 37 14.66 -24.52 10.20
CA ALA A 37 15.16 -25.87 10.44
C ALA A 37 15.07 -26.31 11.92
N ASP A 38 15.04 -25.36 12.86
CA ASP A 38 14.85 -25.61 14.29
C ASP A 38 13.37 -25.71 14.70
N GLY A 39 12.45 -25.59 13.74
CA GLY A 39 11.01 -25.59 13.96
C GLY A 39 10.41 -24.22 14.24
N THR A 40 11.22 -23.15 14.35
CA THR A 40 10.75 -21.78 14.53
C THR A 40 9.94 -21.30 13.32
N GLU A 41 8.77 -20.71 13.57
CA GLU A 41 7.92 -20.12 12.52
C GLU A 41 8.10 -18.61 12.44
N VAL A 42 8.46 -18.12 11.25
CA VAL A 42 8.57 -16.68 10.95
C VAL A 42 7.42 -16.27 10.03
N ARG A 43 6.54 -15.41 10.54
CA ARG A 43 5.45 -14.81 9.76
C ARG A 43 5.95 -13.61 8.97
N TYR A 44 5.50 -13.47 7.74
CA TYR A 44 5.86 -12.36 6.87
C TYR A 44 4.68 -11.95 5.97
N ALA A 45 4.62 -10.67 5.62
CA ALA A 45 3.68 -10.21 4.59
C ALA A 45 4.20 -10.64 3.21
N LYS A 46 3.35 -11.26 2.39
CA LYS A 46 3.70 -11.61 1.02
C LYS A 46 3.89 -10.35 0.18
N ARG A 47 4.61 -10.51 -0.95
CA ARG A 47 4.93 -9.39 -1.83
C ARG A 47 3.66 -8.73 -2.37
N ARG A 48 3.53 -7.43 -2.13
CA ARG A 48 2.55 -6.56 -2.77
C ARG A 48 3.11 -6.04 -4.09
N LEU A 49 2.37 -6.22 -5.17
CA LEU A 49 2.70 -5.61 -6.47
C LEU A 49 2.14 -4.19 -6.53
N LEU A 50 2.75 -3.33 -7.34
CA LEU A 50 2.15 -2.02 -7.66
C LEU A 50 0.85 -2.23 -8.44
N PRO A 51 -0.10 -1.28 -8.35
CA PRO A 51 -1.29 -1.32 -9.19
C PRO A 51 -0.92 -1.39 -10.68
N PRO A 52 -1.67 -2.13 -11.49
CA PRO A 52 -1.56 -2.06 -12.94
C PRO A 52 -1.66 -0.61 -13.42
N LEU A 53 -0.87 -0.23 -14.43
CA LEU A 53 -0.83 1.14 -14.93
C LEU A 53 -2.20 1.65 -15.42
N SER A 54 -3.08 0.76 -15.91
CA SER A 54 -4.45 1.10 -16.29
C SER A 54 -5.30 1.52 -15.09
N GLU A 55 -5.17 0.82 -13.96
CA GLU A 55 -5.90 1.14 -12.72
C GLU A 55 -5.32 2.41 -12.07
N ALA A 56 -4.00 2.57 -12.10
CA ALA A 56 -3.34 3.78 -11.64
C ALA A 56 -3.74 5.00 -12.47
N ALA A 57 -3.92 4.86 -13.79
CA ALA A 57 -4.40 5.94 -14.65
C ALA A 57 -5.83 6.37 -14.27
N THR A 58 -6.74 5.43 -14.04
CA THR A 58 -8.10 5.74 -13.56
C THR A 58 -8.06 6.42 -12.19
N ALA A 59 -7.25 5.93 -11.25
CA ALA A 59 -7.09 6.57 -9.95
C ALA A 59 -6.53 7.99 -10.08
N ALA A 60 -5.61 8.23 -11.02
CA ALA A 60 -5.06 9.55 -11.30
C ALA A 60 -6.10 10.51 -11.91
N GLU A 61 -7.02 10.03 -12.75
CA GLU A 61 -8.14 10.82 -13.28
C GLU A 61 -9.10 11.26 -12.16
N GLU A 62 -9.29 10.40 -11.17
CA GLU A 62 -10.09 10.70 -9.98
C GLU A 62 -9.30 11.41 -8.87
N SER A 63 -8.04 11.83 -9.13
CA SER A 63 -7.17 12.47 -8.15
C SER A 63 -7.11 14.00 -8.31
N ALA A 64 -6.77 14.70 -7.22
CA ALA A 64 -6.42 16.11 -7.27
C ALA A 64 -4.93 16.30 -7.64
N PRO A 65 -4.56 17.21 -8.54
CA PRO A 65 -3.16 17.47 -8.84
C PRO A 65 -2.48 18.24 -7.70
N HIS A 66 -1.25 17.83 -7.34
CA HIS A 66 -0.36 18.58 -6.46
C HIS A 66 0.96 18.85 -7.15
N THR A 67 1.41 20.10 -7.14
CA THR A 67 2.74 20.48 -7.63
C THR A 67 3.74 20.43 -6.47
N VAL A 68 4.72 19.55 -6.60
CA VAL A 68 5.79 19.32 -5.63
C VAL A 68 6.56 20.60 -5.40
N SER A 69 6.71 20.98 -4.13
CA SER A 69 7.53 22.10 -3.69
C SER A 69 8.82 21.61 -3.04
N SER A 70 9.84 22.46 -2.98
CA SER A 70 11.06 22.15 -2.24
C SER A 70 10.75 21.90 -0.77
N GLY A 71 11.16 20.74 -0.26
CA GLY A 71 10.89 20.31 1.11
C GLY A 71 9.64 19.45 1.28
N ASP A 72 8.87 19.21 0.21
CA ASP A 72 7.84 18.17 0.22
C ASP A 72 8.49 16.80 0.48
N ARG A 73 7.76 15.96 1.23
CA ARG A 73 8.08 14.55 1.46
C ARG A 73 6.79 13.75 1.40
N PRO A 74 6.81 12.48 0.95
CA PRO A 74 5.60 11.68 0.82
C PRO A 74 4.78 11.60 2.11
N ASP A 75 5.43 11.45 3.26
CA ASP A 75 4.76 11.40 4.57
C ASP A 75 4.15 12.75 4.98
N LEU A 76 4.79 13.87 4.64
CA LEU A 76 4.24 15.20 4.90
C LEU A 76 3.03 15.49 4.01
N LEU A 77 3.08 15.08 2.75
CA LEU A 77 1.94 15.16 1.84
C LEU A 77 0.78 14.30 2.35
N ALA A 78 1.06 13.08 2.80
CA ALA A 78 0.04 12.22 3.40
C ALA A 78 -0.59 12.83 4.67
N GLN A 79 0.22 13.42 5.55
CA GLN A 79 -0.28 14.16 6.71
C GLN A 79 -1.16 15.33 6.29
N ARG A 80 -0.79 16.06 5.22
CA ARG A 80 -1.53 17.22 4.71
C ARG A 80 -2.88 16.83 4.11
N TYR A 81 -2.92 15.77 3.31
CA TYR A 81 -4.09 15.41 2.52
C TYR A 81 -4.98 14.36 3.20
N PHE A 82 -4.41 13.46 4.00
CA PHE A 82 -5.14 12.35 4.63
C PHE A 82 -5.18 12.45 6.16
N GLY A 83 -4.42 13.38 6.76
CA GLY A 83 -4.32 13.50 8.21
C GLY A 83 -3.44 12.43 8.87
N ASP A 84 -2.82 11.52 8.10
CA ASP A 84 -1.98 10.43 8.59
C ASP A 84 -0.73 10.29 7.72
N PRO A 85 0.48 10.48 8.28
CA PRO A 85 1.73 10.37 7.52
C PRO A 85 1.99 8.94 7.05
N GLY A 86 1.43 7.93 7.73
CA GLY A 86 1.52 6.52 7.36
C GLY A 86 0.74 6.15 6.11
N GLN A 87 -0.11 7.04 5.59
CA GLN A 87 -0.93 6.82 4.38
C GLN A 87 -0.27 7.31 3.07
N TRP A 88 1.02 7.65 3.09
CA TRP A 88 1.78 8.08 1.90
C TRP A 88 1.71 7.09 0.73
N TRP A 89 1.54 5.80 1.04
CA TRP A 89 1.51 4.73 0.04
C TRP A 89 0.35 4.88 -0.95
N GLN A 90 -0.74 5.55 -0.57
CA GLN A 90 -1.85 5.83 -1.48
C GLN A 90 -1.44 6.80 -2.59
N ILE A 91 -0.59 7.79 -2.27
CA ILE A 91 -0.02 8.72 -3.27
C ILE A 91 0.92 7.94 -4.20
N ALA A 92 1.74 7.06 -3.65
CA ALA A 92 2.66 6.22 -4.44
C ALA A 92 1.93 5.23 -5.35
N ASP A 93 0.78 4.73 -4.95
CA ASP A 93 0.01 3.82 -5.81
C ASP A 93 -0.74 4.57 -6.93
N ALA A 94 -1.21 5.80 -6.67
CA ALA A 94 -1.80 6.66 -7.70
C ALA A 94 -0.76 7.17 -8.72
N ASN A 95 0.51 7.21 -8.32
CA ASN A 95 1.64 7.58 -9.18
C ASN A 95 2.64 6.42 -9.12
N PRO A 96 2.47 5.33 -9.89
CA PRO A 96 3.07 4.02 -9.65
C PRO A 96 4.60 4.01 -9.77
N VAL A 97 5.26 4.61 -8.77
CA VAL A 97 6.70 4.72 -8.59
C VAL A 97 7.21 3.50 -7.83
N LEU A 98 8.45 3.12 -8.11
CA LEU A 98 9.10 2.01 -7.40
C LEU A 98 9.65 2.50 -6.05
N ASP A 99 10.35 3.62 -6.05
CA ASP A 99 10.80 4.29 -4.84
C ASP A 99 9.86 5.47 -4.50
N PRO A 100 9.24 5.49 -3.31
CA PRO A 100 8.37 6.60 -2.89
C PRO A 100 9.06 7.97 -2.89
N GLN A 101 10.39 8.02 -2.77
CA GLN A 101 11.15 9.26 -2.77
C GLN A 101 11.04 9.99 -4.12
N GLU A 102 10.91 9.25 -5.22
CA GLU A 102 10.73 9.77 -6.58
C GLU A 102 9.52 10.73 -6.69
N LEU A 103 8.51 10.58 -5.82
CA LEU A 103 7.34 11.45 -5.79
C LEU A 103 7.72 12.92 -5.55
N THR A 104 8.74 13.18 -4.74
CA THR A 104 9.10 14.52 -4.27
C THR A 104 10.54 14.92 -4.55
N GLU A 105 11.28 14.12 -5.31
CA GLU A 105 12.68 14.39 -5.69
C GLU A 105 12.83 15.67 -6.52
N GLU A 106 11.89 15.93 -7.42
CA GLU A 106 11.93 17.07 -8.34
C GLU A 106 10.85 18.10 -7.99
N ALA A 107 11.27 19.26 -7.48
CA ALA A 107 10.37 20.38 -7.29
C ALA A 107 9.81 20.88 -8.65
N GLY A 108 8.52 21.20 -8.68
CA GLY A 108 7.79 21.57 -9.89
C GLY A 108 7.12 20.39 -10.60
N ARG A 109 7.43 19.13 -10.22
CA ARG A 109 6.72 17.95 -10.71
C ARG A 109 5.26 17.99 -10.23
N THR A 110 4.32 17.63 -11.09
CA THR A 110 2.93 17.42 -10.69
C THR A 110 2.68 15.94 -10.44
N ILE A 111 2.10 15.62 -9.28
CA ILE A 111 1.70 14.27 -8.88
C ILE A 111 0.21 14.22 -8.58
N ALA A 112 -0.39 13.05 -8.73
CA ALA A 112 -1.78 12.77 -8.40
C ALA A 112 -1.93 12.54 -6.88
N ILE A 113 -2.86 13.24 -6.24
CA ILE A 113 -3.27 13.00 -4.85
C ILE A 113 -4.66 12.37 -4.87
N PRO A 114 -4.81 11.08 -4.52
CA PRO A 114 -6.12 10.44 -4.53
C PRO A 114 -7.04 11.07 -3.49
N HIS A 115 -8.34 11.14 -3.77
CA HIS A 115 -9.31 11.54 -2.76
C HIS A 115 -9.37 10.48 -1.65
N ALA A 116 -9.48 10.93 -0.39
CA ALA A 116 -9.61 10.04 0.76
C ALA A 116 -10.87 9.16 0.58
N GLY A 117 -10.66 7.86 0.39
CA GLY A 117 -11.71 6.87 0.13
C GLY A 117 -11.75 6.28 -1.28
N GLY A 118 -10.87 6.74 -2.19
CA GLY A 118 -10.85 6.33 -3.61
C GLY A 118 -10.17 5.01 -3.95
N PHE A 119 -9.73 4.20 -2.97
CA PHE A 119 -9.20 2.87 -3.30
C PHE A 119 -10.36 1.88 -3.45
N PRO A 120 -10.50 1.19 -4.61
CA PRO A 120 -11.39 0.05 -4.69
C PRO A 120 -10.84 -1.00 -3.72
N GLY A 121 -11.62 -1.32 -2.68
CA GLY A 121 -11.27 -2.41 -1.77
C GLY A 121 -11.07 -3.73 -2.54
N PRO A 122 -10.39 -4.73 -1.95
CA PRO A 122 -10.10 -6.00 -2.61
C PRO A 122 -11.42 -6.74 -2.91
N GLY A 123 -11.93 -6.53 -4.12
CA GLY A 123 -13.25 -7.02 -4.53
C GLY A 123 -13.53 -6.89 -6.03
N ALA A 124 -12.57 -6.45 -6.84
CA ALA A 124 -12.60 -6.60 -8.29
C ALA A 124 -12.27 -8.05 -8.65
N ARG A 125 -13.26 -8.90 -8.42
CA ARG A 125 -13.38 -10.30 -8.85
C ARG A 125 -13.13 -10.32 -10.36
N TYR A 126 -12.12 -11.09 -10.75
CA TYR A 126 -11.99 -11.59 -12.11
C TYR A 126 -13.32 -12.24 -12.53
N ALA A 127 -13.97 -11.67 -13.53
CA ALA A 127 -15.01 -12.29 -14.34
C ALA A 127 -14.76 -11.93 -15.80
#